data_AF-A0A950DF26-F1
#
_entry.id   AF-A0A950DF26-F1
#
_cell.length_a   1.000
_cell.length_b   1.000
_cell.length_c   1.000
_cell.angle_alpha   90.00
_cell.angle_beta   90.00
_cell.angle_gamma   90.00
#
_symmetry.space_group_name_H-M   'P 1'
#
loop_
_entity.id
_entity.type
_entity.pdbx_description
1 polymer ?
#
loop_
_entity_poly.entity_id
_entity_poly.type
_entity_poly.pdbx_seq_one_letter_code
_entity_poly.pdbx_strand_id
1 'polypeptide(L)'
;MPSRLGISPVELSEARNSTKQQKPSLTPFPPHVSWIARSLAGLPLLAGFGALCLAMLTGPVGQAVPAPAALGTSADAEALASDQVFQEIAGSHRRAMAWLKSAYVLTGVAGFGFFLISFVVLAVWPNLTLEDEIAVSRPSGLNGLSESELRGRAIYGREGCLNCHSQLVRATADDVRRFGPPSQAWETEQEFPQLWGTRRIGPDLARESGKRSRDWHLTHLWNPRWVVPESNMPAHPWLFDGSPLKPTQEVLNLVAYLDSLGRDARLAGTLESSSPTRKPDPAEEERMGIFCDCAIPRTTGPAVLLSTDLPSAELARFELRGAAVFARHCSGCHGPGGKGDGPAAVSLLPAPRDLTRAHFSDRALSRVLWEGVRGSSMPGWHELPANDLRALAARVRSLEAEHPQAKKEPSLSAEEQAKAEKLYVKNCATCHGPQGQGDGTAAGALAPKPADFRQVRPSLSYAEDVLVRGVPGTAMPPWRDRLDAAQRRLLASYVRSLYQPASPSW
;
A
#
# COMPACT_ATOMS: atom_id res chain seq x y z
N MET A 1 -16.03 -18.42 34.95
CA MET A 1 -17.43 -18.90 35.04
C MET A 1 -18.19 -18.03 36.03
N PRO A 2 -19.50 -17.75 35.84
CA PRO A 2 -20.31 -18.07 34.67
C PRO A 2 -21.09 -16.87 34.07
N SER A 3 -21.17 -16.89 32.73
CA SER A 3 -22.35 -16.62 31.88
C SER A 3 -23.55 -15.86 32.46
N ARG A 4 -23.96 -14.82 31.73
CA ARG A 4 -25.35 -14.56 31.32
C ARG A 4 -25.31 -13.58 30.15
N LEU A 5 -26.03 -13.90 29.07
CA LEU A 5 -25.98 -13.30 27.73
C LEU A 5 -24.85 -13.85 26.85
N GLY A 6 -24.90 -15.15 26.60
CA GLY A 6 -24.22 -15.74 25.44
C GLY A 6 -24.97 -15.35 24.18
N ILE A 7 -24.48 -14.30 23.52
CA ILE A 7 -24.81 -14.01 22.12
C ILE A 7 -23.46 -13.98 21.39
N SER A 8 -23.27 -14.91 20.46
CA SER A 8 -22.07 -14.93 19.62
C SER A 8 -22.02 -13.67 18.76
N PRO A 9 -20.84 -13.10 18.44
CA PRO A 9 -20.73 -12.02 17.44
C PRO A 9 -21.40 -12.38 16.10
N VAL A 10 -21.51 -13.67 15.79
CA VAL A 10 -22.23 -14.22 14.63
C VAL A 10 -23.75 -14.04 14.75
N GLU A 11 -24.33 -14.21 15.94
CA GLU A 11 -25.76 -14.02 16.18
C GLU A 11 -26.17 -12.54 16.15
N LEU A 12 -25.28 -11.63 16.54
CA LEU A 12 -25.48 -10.18 16.36
C LEU A 12 -25.47 -9.78 14.87
N SER A 13 -24.70 -10.48 14.05
CA SER A 13 -24.66 -10.30 12.59
C SER A 13 -25.92 -10.83 11.91
N GLU A 14 -26.43 -11.99 12.34
CA GLU A 14 -27.64 -12.59 11.76
C GLU A 14 -28.92 -11.86 12.18
N ALA A 15 -29.00 -11.39 13.44
CA ALA A 15 -30.12 -10.60 13.92
C ALA A 15 -30.25 -9.24 13.19
N ARG A 16 -29.15 -8.67 12.71
CA ARG A 16 -29.13 -7.41 11.94
C ARG A 16 -29.64 -7.55 10.51
N ASN A 17 -29.60 -8.76 9.94
CA ASN A 17 -30.03 -9.03 8.56
C ASN A 17 -31.55 -9.29 8.42
N SER A 18 -32.22 -9.72 9.49
CA SER A 18 -33.65 -10.07 9.45
C SER A 18 -34.61 -8.86 9.43
N THR A 19 -34.15 -7.64 9.72
CA THR A 19 -35.02 -6.45 9.88
C THR A 19 -34.86 -5.39 8.78
N LYS A 20 -34.11 -5.67 7.70
CA LYS A 20 -34.00 -4.74 6.55
C LYS A 20 -35.19 -4.91 5.60
N GLN A 21 -36.38 -4.51 6.05
CA GLN A 21 -37.40 -4.02 5.11
C GLN A 21 -36.82 -2.79 4.40
N GLN A 22 -37.02 -2.73 3.08
CA GLN A 22 -36.62 -1.62 2.19
C GLN A 22 -36.92 -0.26 2.83
N LYS A 23 -35.89 0.39 3.38
CA LYS A 23 -35.97 1.80 3.73
C LYS A 23 -35.90 2.61 2.42
N PRO A 24 -36.73 3.63 2.25
CA PRO A 24 -36.63 4.53 1.11
C PRO A 24 -35.24 5.18 1.13
N SER A 25 -34.55 5.18 -0.02
CA SER A 25 -33.26 5.84 -0.17
C SER A 25 -33.42 7.32 0.13
N LEU A 26 -32.74 7.80 1.16
CA LEU A 26 -32.63 9.23 1.41
C LEU A 26 -31.81 9.82 0.26
N THR A 27 -32.45 10.65 -0.57
CA THR A 27 -31.74 11.37 -1.63
C THR A 27 -30.67 12.27 -0.99
N PRO A 28 -29.45 12.32 -1.54
CA PRO A 28 -28.43 13.23 -1.03
C PRO A 28 -28.94 14.66 -1.18
N PHE A 29 -29.05 15.39 -0.06
CA PHE A 29 -29.42 16.80 -0.10
C PHE A 29 -28.36 17.58 -0.90
N PRO A 30 -28.78 18.54 -1.74
CA PRO A 30 -27.84 19.31 -2.52
C PRO A 30 -26.91 20.14 -1.59
N PRO A 31 -25.64 20.37 -1.99
CA PRO A 31 -24.59 20.84 -1.10
C PRO A 31 -24.93 22.16 -0.38
N HIS A 32 -25.77 23.01 -0.97
CA HIS A 32 -26.23 24.26 -0.38
C HIS A 32 -27.06 24.08 0.91
N VAL A 33 -27.75 22.94 1.10
CA VAL A 33 -28.55 22.67 2.30
C VAL A 33 -27.67 22.52 3.53
N SER A 34 -26.47 21.93 3.39
CA SER A 34 -25.51 21.80 4.49
C SER A 34 -24.95 23.17 4.93
N TRP A 35 -24.72 24.08 3.98
CA TRP A 35 -24.29 25.45 4.24
C TRP A 35 -25.37 26.27 4.93
N ILE A 36 -26.62 26.12 4.49
CA ILE A 36 -27.79 26.77 5.11
C ILE A 36 -27.98 26.24 6.54
N ALA A 37 -27.93 24.92 6.75
CA ALA A 37 -28.07 24.33 8.08
C ALA A 37 -26.96 24.78 9.04
N ARG A 38 -25.70 24.84 8.58
CA ARG A 38 -24.57 25.37 9.38
C ARG A 38 -24.74 26.85 9.72
N SER A 39 -25.19 27.65 8.76
CA SER A 39 -25.41 29.09 8.96
C SER A 39 -26.55 29.34 9.95
N LEU A 40 -27.66 28.61 9.80
CA LEU A 40 -28.81 28.70 10.71
C LEU A 40 -28.49 28.16 12.11
N ALA A 41 -27.64 27.13 12.24
CA ALA A 41 -27.19 26.62 13.54
C ALA A 41 -26.21 27.58 14.24
N GLY A 42 -25.46 28.40 13.50
CA GLY A 42 -24.57 29.42 14.06
C GLY A 42 -25.30 30.64 14.64
N LEU A 43 -26.51 30.94 14.14
CA LEU A 43 -27.30 32.10 14.59
C LEU A 43 -27.69 32.03 16.08
N PRO A 44 -28.22 30.92 16.62
CA PRO A 44 -28.47 30.78 18.06
C PRO A 44 -27.22 30.93 18.93
N LEU A 45 -26.06 30.50 18.41
CA LEU A 45 -24.78 30.57 19.13
C LEU A 45 -24.27 32.01 19.21
N LEU A 46 -24.34 32.74 18.09
CA LEU A 46 -24.04 34.17 18.04
C LEU A 46 -25.04 34.99 18.86
N ALA A 47 -26.32 34.64 18.83
CA ALA A 47 -27.34 35.28 19.66
C ALA A 47 -27.11 35.01 21.15
N GLY A 48 -26.76 33.78 21.53
CA GLY A 48 -26.43 33.40 22.90
C GLY A 48 -25.16 34.09 23.42
N PHE A 49 -24.11 34.16 22.59
CA PHE A 49 -22.87 34.88 22.90
C PHE A 49 -23.12 36.39 22.99
N GLY A 50 -23.89 36.95 22.07
CA GLY A 50 -24.31 38.36 22.10
C GLY A 50 -25.12 38.70 23.36
N ALA A 51 -26.06 37.82 23.75
CA ALA A 51 -26.83 37.97 24.96
C ALA A 51 -25.96 37.87 26.23
N LEU A 52 -24.96 36.97 26.25
CA LEU A 52 -24.00 36.87 27.34
C LEU A 52 -23.10 38.12 27.43
N CYS A 53 -22.57 38.62 26.32
CA CYS A 53 -21.79 39.85 26.28
C CYS A 53 -22.62 41.06 26.72
N LEU A 54 -23.86 41.18 26.21
CA LEU A 54 -24.80 42.21 26.66
C LEU A 54 -25.08 42.06 28.15
N ALA A 55 -25.19 40.83 28.65
CA ALA A 55 -25.40 40.57 30.06
C ALA A 55 -24.19 40.96 30.93
N MET A 56 -22.96 40.72 30.46
CA MET A 56 -21.76 41.16 31.19
C MET A 56 -21.58 42.68 31.17
N LEU A 57 -22.03 43.36 30.10
CA LEU A 57 -21.88 44.81 29.93
C LEU A 57 -23.02 45.63 30.59
N THR A 58 -24.24 45.10 30.60
CA THR A 58 -25.44 45.79 31.14
C THR A 58 -25.90 45.21 32.48
N GLY A 59 -25.29 44.10 32.91
CA GLY A 59 -25.55 43.51 34.21
C GLY A 59 -25.24 44.51 35.34
N PRO A 60 -25.96 44.43 36.47
CA PRO A 60 -25.72 45.33 37.59
C PRO A 60 -24.30 45.15 38.11
N VAL A 61 -23.42 46.09 37.77
CA VAL A 61 -22.12 46.26 38.41
C VAL A 61 -22.44 46.60 39.86
N GLY A 62 -21.97 45.77 40.81
CA GLY A 62 -22.18 46.03 42.23
C GLY A 62 -21.71 47.44 42.54
N GLN A 63 -22.63 48.37 42.79
CA GLN A 63 -22.26 49.65 43.37
C GLN A 63 -21.68 49.31 44.73
N ALA A 64 -20.39 49.61 44.93
CA ALA A 64 -19.81 49.60 46.26
C ALA A 64 -20.73 50.48 47.12
N VAL A 65 -21.37 49.87 48.12
CA VAL A 65 -22.20 50.59 49.08
C VAL A 65 -21.31 51.69 49.68
N PRO A 66 -21.60 52.99 49.47
CA PRO A 66 -20.83 54.02 50.14
C PRO A 66 -21.04 53.83 51.65
N ALA A 67 -19.94 53.74 52.40
CA ALA A 67 -19.99 53.68 53.85
C ALA A 67 -20.84 54.86 54.37
N PRO A 68 -21.79 54.63 55.31
CA PRO A 68 -22.71 55.67 55.72
C PRO A 68 -21.92 56.83 56.35
N ALA A 69 -21.99 58.00 55.71
CA ALA A 69 -21.49 59.24 56.30
C ALA A 69 -22.43 59.62 57.46
N ALA A 70 -21.87 59.65 58.66
CA ALA A 70 -22.57 59.95 59.89
C ALA A 70 -23.28 61.31 59.84
N LEU A 71 -24.61 61.31 59.92
CA LEU A 71 -25.45 62.48 60.18
C LEU A 71 -26.68 62.09 61.01
N GLY A 72 -26.61 62.34 62.32
CA GLY A 72 -27.70 62.84 63.18
C GLY A 72 -29.02 62.07 63.34
N THR A 73 -29.09 61.24 64.40
CA THR A 73 -30.20 61.03 65.37
C THR A 73 -31.65 60.91 64.89
N SER A 74 -32.15 59.67 64.77
CA SER A 74 -33.14 59.08 65.69
C SER A 74 -33.14 57.56 65.48
N ALA A 75 -33.01 56.78 66.56
CA ALA A 75 -32.74 55.33 66.48
C ALA A 75 -33.79 54.53 65.68
N ASP A 76 -35.04 54.98 65.70
CA ASP A 76 -36.15 54.33 64.98
C ASP A 76 -36.13 54.64 63.47
N ALA A 77 -35.69 55.84 63.06
CA ALA A 77 -35.54 56.20 61.65
C ALA A 77 -34.28 55.60 61.03
N GLU A 78 -33.19 55.48 61.80
CA GLU A 78 -31.97 54.77 61.39
C GLU A 78 -32.22 53.26 61.20
N ALA A 79 -33.00 52.63 62.08
CA ALA A 79 -33.37 51.22 61.96
C ALA A 79 -34.31 50.95 60.78
N LEU A 80 -35.31 51.81 60.53
CA LEU A 80 -36.22 51.71 59.37
C LEU A 80 -35.51 52.02 58.04
N ALA A 81 -34.63 53.03 58.00
CA ALA A 81 -33.82 53.32 56.82
C ALA A 81 -32.79 52.22 56.56
N SER A 82 -32.16 51.67 57.60
CA SER A 82 -31.29 50.49 57.53
C SER A 82 -32.03 49.28 56.97
N ASP A 83 -33.24 48.98 57.45
CA ASP A 83 -34.01 47.82 57.00
C ASP A 83 -34.57 48.03 55.58
N GLN A 84 -35.03 49.23 55.23
CA GLN A 84 -35.44 49.56 53.85
C GLN A 84 -34.26 49.49 52.87
N VAL A 85 -33.10 50.06 53.21
CA VAL A 85 -31.88 49.99 52.39
C VAL A 85 -31.39 48.54 52.29
N PHE A 86 -31.44 47.77 53.37
CA PHE A 86 -31.07 46.36 53.36
C PHE A 86 -32.04 45.51 52.52
N GLN A 87 -33.34 45.74 52.61
CA GLN A 87 -34.36 45.09 51.76
C GLN A 87 -34.20 45.47 50.29
N GLU A 88 -33.84 46.72 49.99
CA GLU A 88 -33.61 47.20 48.63
C GLU A 88 -32.31 46.63 48.03
N ILE A 89 -31.23 46.57 48.80
CA ILE A 89 -29.98 45.89 48.42
C ILE A 89 -30.22 44.38 48.27
N ALA A 90 -30.93 43.73 49.20
CA ALA A 90 -31.25 42.30 49.13
C ALA A 90 -32.21 41.98 47.97
N GLY A 91 -33.13 42.89 47.63
CA GLY A 91 -34.02 42.80 46.47
C GLY A 91 -33.30 43.04 45.15
N SER A 92 -32.35 43.97 45.11
CA SER A 92 -31.44 44.22 43.98
C SER A 92 -30.52 43.01 43.74
N HIS A 93 -29.89 42.49 44.80
CA HIS A 93 -29.04 41.30 44.75
C HIS A 93 -29.80 40.04 44.35
N ARG A 94 -31.04 39.83 44.85
CA ARG A 94 -31.90 38.73 44.40
C ARG A 94 -32.26 38.81 42.92
N ARG A 95 -32.57 40.01 42.41
CA ARG A 95 -32.86 40.24 40.98
C ARG A 95 -31.62 40.00 40.12
N ALA A 96 -30.46 40.51 40.53
CA ALA A 96 -29.17 40.30 39.86
C ALA A 96 -28.80 38.79 39.80
N MET A 97 -28.92 38.08 40.92
CA MET A 97 -28.66 36.63 40.98
C MET A 97 -29.67 35.81 40.21
N ALA A 98 -30.96 36.16 40.22
CA ALA A 98 -31.99 35.50 39.43
C ALA A 98 -31.72 35.67 37.93
N TRP A 99 -31.35 36.88 37.50
CA TRP A 99 -31.02 37.17 36.12
C TRP A 99 -29.76 36.45 35.65
N LEU A 100 -28.70 36.42 36.47
CA LEU A 100 -27.48 35.67 36.18
C LEU A 100 -27.77 34.15 36.07
N LYS A 101 -28.58 33.60 36.98
CA LYS A 101 -29.04 32.20 36.90
C LYS A 101 -29.81 31.92 35.61
N SER A 102 -30.73 32.80 35.23
CA SER A 102 -31.49 32.68 33.98
C SER A 102 -30.58 32.76 32.74
N ALA A 103 -29.58 33.66 32.74
CA ALA A 103 -28.59 33.75 31.67
C ALA A 103 -27.78 32.45 31.56
N TYR A 104 -27.29 31.90 32.66
CA TYR A 104 -26.57 30.62 32.67
C TYR A 104 -27.44 29.46 32.15
N VAL A 105 -28.67 29.34 32.63
CA VAL A 105 -29.60 28.29 32.17
C VAL A 105 -29.87 28.43 30.67
N LEU A 106 -30.16 29.65 30.19
CA LEU A 106 -30.42 29.90 28.77
C LEU A 106 -29.20 29.57 27.91
N THR A 107 -28.00 30.00 28.29
CA THR A 107 -26.76 29.67 27.57
C THR A 107 -26.42 28.19 27.62
N GLY A 108 -26.66 27.51 28.74
CA GLY A 108 -26.44 26.07 28.89
C GLY A 108 -27.37 25.25 28.00
N VAL A 109 -28.67 25.60 27.98
CA VAL A 109 -29.66 24.97 27.09
C VAL A 109 -29.33 25.24 25.63
N ALA A 110 -28.98 26.48 25.27
CA ALA A 110 -28.59 26.83 23.91
C ALA A 110 -27.32 26.09 23.45
N GLY A 111 -26.29 26.02 24.30
CA GLY A 111 -25.06 25.29 24.02
C GLY A 111 -25.26 23.79 23.88
N PHE A 112 -26.04 23.18 24.77
CA PHE A 112 -26.39 21.76 24.68
C PHE A 112 -27.25 21.46 23.45
N GLY A 113 -28.25 22.30 23.16
CA GLY A 113 -29.07 22.19 21.96
C GLY A 113 -28.25 22.29 20.68
N PHE A 114 -27.32 23.25 20.61
CA PHE A 114 -26.38 23.37 19.49
C PHE A 114 -25.49 22.14 19.35
N PHE A 115 -24.94 21.62 20.46
CA PHE A 115 -24.14 20.40 20.44
C PHE A 115 -24.94 19.20 19.92
N LEU A 116 -26.18 18.99 20.40
CA LEU A 116 -27.04 17.91 19.94
C LEU A 116 -27.36 18.03 18.44
N ILE A 117 -27.77 19.21 17.97
CA ILE A 117 -28.05 19.46 16.56
C ILE A 117 -26.79 19.21 15.72
N SER A 118 -25.65 19.74 16.16
CA SER A 118 -24.37 19.55 15.47
C SER A 118 -23.95 18.08 15.43
N PHE A 119 -24.14 17.34 16.52
CA PHE A 119 -23.86 15.90 16.57
C PHE A 119 -24.76 15.11 15.62
N VAL A 120 -26.05 15.41 15.57
CA VAL A 120 -26.98 14.76 14.64
C VAL A 120 -26.60 15.08 13.19
N VAL A 121 -26.34 16.36 12.87
CA VAL A 121 -26.05 16.80 11.50
C VAL A 121 -24.65 16.38 11.01
N LEU A 122 -23.65 16.37 11.88
CA LEU A 122 -22.25 16.13 11.51
C LEU A 122 -21.76 14.71 11.80
N ALA A 123 -22.42 13.95 12.68
CA ALA A 123 -22.02 12.57 13.00
C ALA A 123 -23.09 11.55 12.60
N VAL A 124 -24.33 11.71 13.08
CA VAL A 124 -25.39 10.71 12.85
C VAL A 124 -25.81 10.68 11.38
N TRP A 125 -26.12 11.85 10.79
CA TRP A 125 -26.58 11.94 9.41
C TRP A 125 -25.55 11.41 8.40
N PRO A 126 -24.26 11.84 8.44
CA PRO A 126 -23.25 11.31 7.52
C PRO A 126 -23.01 9.80 7.67
N ASN A 127 -23.12 9.26 8.90
CA ASN A 127 -22.99 7.83 9.13
C ASN A 127 -24.10 7.04 8.43
N LEU A 128 -25.35 7.51 8.54
CA LEU A 128 -26.49 6.87 7.86
C LEU A 128 -26.35 6.92 6.34
N THR A 129 -25.95 8.07 5.77
CA THR A 129 -25.72 8.18 4.33
C THR A 129 -24.58 7.27 3.87
N LEU A 130 -23.52 7.14 4.68
CA LEU A 130 -22.39 6.27 4.36
C LEU A 130 -22.79 4.78 4.40
N GLU A 131 -23.59 4.36 5.38
CA GLU A 131 -24.11 2.99 5.44
C GLU A 131 -24.93 2.64 4.20
N ASP A 132 -25.76 3.58 3.73
CA ASP A 132 -26.55 3.41 2.50
C ASP A 132 -25.64 3.35 1.25
N GLU A 133 -24.63 4.23 1.15
CA GLU A 133 -23.66 4.22 0.04
C GLU A 133 -22.85 2.93 -0.01
N ILE A 134 -22.39 2.43 1.15
CA ILE A 134 -21.68 1.15 1.25
C ILE A 134 -22.60 0.00 0.81
N ALA A 135 -23.85 -0.02 1.28
CA ALA A 135 -24.80 -1.08 0.93
C ALA A 135 -25.09 -1.16 -0.59
N VAL A 136 -25.07 -0.02 -1.29
CA VAL A 136 -25.29 0.05 -2.74
C VAL A 136 -24.03 -0.24 -3.55
N SER A 137 -22.86 0.21 -3.09
CA SER A 137 -21.59 0.08 -3.83
C SER A 137 -20.85 -1.24 -3.59
N ARG A 138 -21.15 -1.94 -2.50
CA ARG A 138 -20.44 -3.16 -2.11
C ARG A 138 -20.71 -4.33 -3.08
N PRO A 139 -19.66 -4.96 -3.62
CA PRO A 139 -19.77 -6.18 -4.40
C PRO A 139 -20.31 -7.37 -3.58
N SER A 140 -21.06 -8.26 -4.22
CA SER A 140 -21.53 -9.51 -3.61
C SER A 140 -20.43 -10.58 -3.61
N GLY A 141 -20.53 -11.56 -2.70
CA GLY A 141 -19.59 -12.70 -2.64
C GLY A 141 -18.22 -12.40 -2.02
N LEU A 142 -18.04 -11.24 -1.39
CA LEU A 142 -16.82 -10.91 -0.65
C LEU A 142 -16.80 -11.63 0.71
N ASN A 143 -15.74 -12.41 0.95
CA ASN A 143 -15.50 -13.06 2.23
C ASN A 143 -14.78 -12.10 3.17
N GLY A 144 -15.14 -12.12 4.45
CA GLY A 144 -14.40 -11.37 5.47
C GLY A 144 -13.00 -11.89 5.72
N LEU A 145 -12.28 -11.21 6.61
CA LEU A 145 -10.93 -11.61 7.00
C LEU A 145 -10.93 -12.99 7.68
N SER A 146 -9.95 -13.82 7.31
CA SER A 146 -9.71 -15.11 7.99
C SER A 146 -9.23 -14.90 9.43
N GLU A 147 -9.25 -15.94 10.27
CA GLU A 147 -8.75 -15.85 11.64
C GLU A 147 -7.25 -15.44 11.69
N SER A 148 -6.45 -15.96 10.76
CA SER A 148 -5.04 -15.59 10.61
C SER A 148 -4.89 -14.10 10.26
N GLU A 149 -5.73 -13.59 9.36
CA GLU A 149 -5.75 -12.18 8.96
C GLU A 149 -6.21 -11.26 10.10
N LEU A 150 -7.22 -11.66 10.87
CA LEU A 150 -7.68 -10.91 12.04
C LEU A 150 -6.60 -10.82 13.13
N ARG A 151 -5.89 -11.92 13.40
CA ARG A 151 -4.73 -11.92 14.30
C ARG A 151 -3.60 -11.06 13.74
N GLY A 152 -3.35 -11.13 12.43
CA GLY A 152 -2.35 -10.32 11.73
C GLY A 152 -2.64 -8.82 11.81
N ARG A 153 -3.91 -8.45 11.68
CA ARG A 153 -4.40 -7.08 11.83
C ARG A 153 -4.18 -6.55 13.25
N ALA A 154 -4.44 -7.37 14.26
CA ALA A 154 -4.14 -7.01 15.65
C ALA A 154 -2.64 -6.77 15.86
N ILE A 155 -1.78 -7.60 15.25
CA ILE A 155 -0.33 -7.41 15.26
C ILE A 155 0.05 -6.11 14.52
N TYR A 156 -0.52 -5.83 13.34
CA TYR A 156 -0.28 -4.59 12.60
C TYR A 156 -0.58 -3.34 13.44
N GLY A 157 -1.68 -3.37 14.22
CA GLY A 157 -2.01 -2.33 15.17
C GLY A 157 -1.03 -2.24 16.35
N ARG A 158 -0.67 -3.39 16.95
CA ARG A 158 0.27 -3.50 18.07
C ARG A 158 1.66 -2.98 17.74
N GLU A 159 2.20 -3.34 16.57
CA GLU A 159 3.51 -2.88 16.09
C GLU A 159 3.48 -1.40 15.63
N GLY A 160 2.30 -0.77 15.58
CA GLY A 160 2.15 0.63 15.24
C GLY A 160 2.40 0.93 13.75
N CYS A 161 2.21 -0.05 12.86
CA CYS A 161 2.44 0.10 11.42
C CYS A 161 1.64 1.26 10.82
N LEU A 162 0.42 1.51 11.32
CA LEU A 162 -0.48 2.60 10.89
C LEU A 162 0.12 4.01 11.07
N ASN A 163 1.13 4.16 11.93
CA ASN A 163 1.80 5.45 12.15
C ASN A 163 2.71 5.85 10.98
N CYS A 164 3.14 4.85 10.18
CA CYS A 164 4.03 5.05 9.03
C CYS A 164 3.34 4.73 7.70
N HIS A 165 2.42 3.76 7.69
CA HIS A 165 1.76 3.24 6.51
C HIS A 165 0.26 3.50 6.57
N SER A 166 -0.24 4.22 5.58
CA SER A 166 -1.68 4.38 5.39
C SER A 166 -2.28 3.18 4.68
N GLN A 167 -3.60 3.06 4.77
CA GLN A 167 -4.42 2.06 4.08
C GLN A 167 -5.62 2.75 3.43
N LEU A 168 -5.37 3.88 2.76
CA LEU A 168 -6.41 4.66 2.10
C LEU A 168 -5.80 5.39 0.91
N VAL A 169 -5.99 4.85 -0.29
CA VAL A 169 -5.55 5.51 -1.53
C VAL A 169 -6.47 6.68 -1.81
N ARG A 170 -5.91 7.90 -1.88
CA ARG A 170 -6.68 9.13 -2.10
C ARG A 170 -7.02 9.26 -3.58
N ALA A 171 -8.12 9.93 -3.88
CA ALA A 171 -8.53 10.27 -5.25
C ALA A 171 -7.70 11.41 -5.87
N THR A 172 -6.36 11.33 -5.76
CA THR A 172 -5.42 12.24 -6.39
C THR A 172 -4.68 11.51 -7.50
N ALA A 173 -4.35 12.18 -8.59
CA ALA A 173 -3.65 11.55 -9.72
C ALA A 173 -2.33 10.88 -9.30
N ASP A 174 -1.60 11.46 -8.34
CA ASP A 174 -0.33 10.90 -7.87
C ASP A 174 -0.48 9.61 -7.07
N ASP A 175 -1.43 9.60 -6.12
CA ASP A 175 -1.78 8.38 -5.38
C ASP A 175 -2.27 7.29 -6.31
N VAL A 176 -3.11 7.65 -7.29
CA VAL A 176 -3.67 6.69 -8.24
C VAL A 176 -2.58 6.07 -9.10
N ARG A 177 -1.63 6.88 -9.57
CA ARG A 177 -0.47 6.39 -10.32
C ARG A 177 0.37 5.42 -9.48
N ARG A 178 0.68 5.77 -8.23
CA ARG A 178 1.63 5.02 -7.39
C ARG A 178 1.05 3.78 -6.72
N PHE A 179 -0.22 3.82 -6.33
CA PHE A 179 -0.82 2.78 -5.49
C PHE A 179 -1.94 2.01 -6.19
N GLY A 180 -2.58 2.61 -7.20
CA GLY A 180 -3.72 2.06 -7.94
C GLY A 180 -5.01 2.83 -7.64
N PRO A 181 -6.18 2.26 -7.98
CA PRO A 181 -7.48 2.94 -7.80
C PRO A 181 -7.72 3.47 -6.39
N PRO A 182 -8.42 4.62 -6.27
CA PRO A 182 -8.82 5.17 -4.98
C PRO A 182 -9.56 4.14 -4.13
N SER A 183 -9.36 4.19 -2.81
CA SER A 183 -10.07 3.33 -1.87
C SER A 183 -11.55 3.69 -1.81
N GLN A 184 -12.40 2.68 -1.87
CA GLN A 184 -13.85 2.82 -1.73
C GLN A 184 -14.28 2.54 -0.29
N ALA A 185 -15.39 3.15 0.14
CA ALA A 185 -15.86 3.08 1.53
C ALA A 185 -16.13 1.64 2.01
N TRP A 186 -16.64 0.78 1.13
CA TRP A 186 -16.99 -0.61 1.46
C TRP A 186 -15.78 -1.50 1.74
N GLU A 187 -14.59 -1.15 1.24
CA GLU A 187 -13.40 -2.01 1.32
C GLU A 187 -12.92 -2.23 2.76
N THR A 188 -13.18 -1.27 3.65
CA THR A 188 -12.80 -1.35 5.07
C THR A 188 -14.00 -1.43 6.01
N GLU A 189 -15.19 -1.75 5.47
CA GLU A 189 -16.45 -1.84 6.25
C GLU A 189 -16.31 -2.83 7.42
N GLN A 190 -15.62 -3.95 7.18
CA GLN A 190 -15.44 -5.01 8.17
C GLN A 190 -14.20 -4.81 9.07
N GLU A 191 -13.44 -3.74 8.86
CA GLU A 191 -12.18 -3.49 9.54
C GLU A 191 -12.33 -2.43 10.62
N PHE A 192 -12.92 -2.80 11.76
CA PHE A 192 -13.08 -1.90 12.91
C PHE A 192 -12.05 -2.17 14.04
N PRO A 193 -11.47 -1.12 14.68
CA PRO A 193 -11.45 0.29 14.25
C PRO A 193 -10.58 0.47 13.00
N GLN A 194 -10.92 1.40 12.12
CA GLN A 194 -10.22 1.57 10.83
C GLN A 194 -8.73 1.91 11.01
N LEU A 195 -7.88 1.29 10.18
CA LEU A 195 -6.42 1.42 10.21
C LEU A 195 -5.88 2.25 9.02
N TRP A 196 -6.66 3.24 8.56
CA TRP A 196 -6.33 4.08 7.40
C TRP A 196 -4.99 4.82 7.52
N GLY A 197 -4.47 4.97 8.74
CA GLY A 197 -3.25 5.72 9.03
C GLY A 197 -3.45 7.23 8.87
N THR A 198 -2.66 8.01 9.59
CA THR A 198 -2.76 9.49 9.55
C THR A 198 -1.53 10.15 8.93
N ARG A 199 -0.49 9.37 8.62
CA ARG A 199 0.78 9.82 8.03
C ARG A 199 1.31 8.75 7.06
N ARG A 200 2.12 9.20 6.10
CA ARG A 200 2.81 8.34 5.13
C ARG A 200 4.30 8.60 5.18
N ILE A 201 4.96 7.92 6.10
CA ILE A 201 6.43 7.83 6.12
C ILE A 201 6.87 6.71 5.17
N GLY A 202 6.15 5.59 5.20
CA GLY A 202 6.23 4.52 4.21
C GLY A 202 5.14 4.63 3.15
N PRO A 203 5.14 3.72 2.15
CA PRO A 203 4.09 3.62 1.14
C PRO A 203 2.72 3.28 1.74
N ASP A 204 1.65 3.62 1.01
CA ASP A 204 0.30 3.14 1.30
C ASP A 204 0.18 1.64 0.99
N LEU A 205 -0.49 0.89 1.86
CA LEU A 205 -0.60 -0.57 1.81
C LEU A 205 -2.00 -1.07 1.43
N ALA A 206 -2.98 -0.21 1.13
CA ALA A 206 -4.36 -0.60 0.80
C ALA A 206 -4.49 -1.51 -0.45
N ARG A 207 -3.40 -1.68 -1.19
CA ARG A 207 -3.32 -2.39 -2.46
C ARG A 207 -2.15 -3.38 -2.48
N GLU A 208 -1.72 -3.87 -1.32
CA GLU A 208 -0.52 -4.71 -1.21
C GLU A 208 -0.72 -6.15 -1.70
N SER A 209 -1.95 -6.66 -1.67
CA SER A 209 -2.30 -8.02 -2.08
C SER A 209 -1.75 -8.36 -3.46
N GLY A 210 -0.84 -9.35 -3.52
CA GLY A 210 -0.23 -9.84 -4.75
C GLY A 210 0.82 -8.91 -5.38
N LYS A 211 1.20 -7.80 -4.74
CA LYS A 211 2.29 -6.93 -5.21
C LYS A 211 3.67 -7.48 -4.85
N ARG A 212 3.79 -8.09 -3.67
CA ARG A 212 5.04 -8.71 -3.20
C ARG A 212 4.77 -10.14 -2.76
N SER A 213 5.81 -10.95 -2.84
CA SER A 213 5.76 -12.33 -2.42
C SER A 213 5.92 -12.44 -0.91
N ARG A 214 5.45 -13.56 -0.34
CA ARG A 214 5.51 -13.82 1.10
C ARG A 214 6.93 -13.77 1.65
N ASP A 215 7.90 -14.33 0.95
CA ASP A 215 9.32 -14.31 1.30
C ASP A 215 9.91 -12.89 1.25
N TRP A 216 9.46 -12.04 0.33
CA TRP A 216 9.79 -10.61 0.33
C TRP A 216 9.28 -9.93 1.60
N HIS A 217 8.01 -10.16 1.98
CA HIS A 217 7.44 -9.59 3.21
C HIS A 217 8.20 -10.04 4.46
N LEU A 218 8.50 -11.33 4.57
CA LEU A 218 9.26 -11.88 5.70
C LEU A 218 10.66 -11.28 5.77
N THR A 219 11.37 -11.19 4.63
CA THR A 219 12.70 -10.60 4.57
C THR A 219 12.67 -9.11 4.91
N HIS A 220 11.68 -8.38 4.40
CA HIS A 220 11.47 -6.96 4.69
C HIS A 220 11.18 -6.72 6.18
N LEU A 221 10.30 -7.51 6.80
CA LEU A 221 9.98 -7.38 8.23
C LEU A 221 11.19 -7.71 9.11
N TRP A 222 11.99 -8.72 8.74
CA TRP A 222 13.22 -9.04 9.46
C TRP A 222 14.25 -7.91 9.38
N ASN A 223 14.54 -7.40 8.19
CA ASN A 223 15.42 -6.25 8.01
C ASN A 223 15.05 -5.47 6.73
N PRO A 224 14.34 -4.33 6.85
CA PRO A 224 13.88 -3.58 5.68
C PRO A 224 15.01 -3.16 4.73
N ARG A 225 16.20 -2.90 5.28
CA ARG A 225 17.38 -2.46 4.51
C ARG A 225 17.99 -3.57 3.64
N TRP A 226 17.57 -4.82 3.82
CA TRP A 226 18.03 -5.92 2.96
C TRP A 226 17.35 -5.87 1.59
N VAL A 227 16.07 -5.51 1.52
CA VAL A 227 15.33 -5.42 0.25
C VAL A 227 15.18 -3.98 -0.25
N VAL A 228 15.26 -2.99 0.65
CA VAL A 228 15.20 -1.56 0.32
C VAL A 228 16.32 -0.86 1.10
N PRO A 229 17.54 -0.75 0.55
CA PRO A 229 18.73 -0.25 1.26
C PRO A 229 18.53 1.09 1.98
N GLU A 230 17.74 2.00 1.41
CA GLU A 230 17.47 3.33 1.96
C GLU A 230 16.26 3.38 2.92
N SER A 231 15.69 2.22 3.30
CA SER A 231 14.48 2.17 4.13
C SER A 231 14.73 2.72 5.54
N ASN A 232 13.85 3.63 5.95
CA ASN A 232 13.76 4.15 7.31
C ASN A 232 12.82 3.32 8.20
N MET A 233 12.19 2.27 7.67
CA MET A 233 11.31 1.40 8.45
C MET A 233 12.12 0.66 9.52
N PRO A 234 11.64 0.59 10.78
CA PRO A 234 12.24 -0.25 11.81
C PRO A 234 12.20 -1.74 11.45
N ALA A 235 13.21 -2.49 11.90
CA ALA A 235 13.20 -3.94 11.77
C ALA A 235 12.32 -4.57 12.86
N HIS A 236 11.66 -5.68 12.56
CA HIS A 236 10.81 -6.44 13.49
C HIS A 236 11.34 -7.87 13.74
N PRO A 237 12.62 -8.05 14.13
CA PRO A 237 13.21 -9.38 14.28
C PRO A 237 12.60 -10.19 15.43
N TRP A 238 11.92 -9.55 16.40
CA TRP A 238 11.23 -10.23 17.50
C TRP A 238 10.03 -11.07 17.06
N LEU A 239 9.53 -10.87 15.83
CA LEU A 239 8.48 -11.71 15.26
C LEU A 239 9.02 -13.03 14.67
N PHE A 240 10.31 -13.32 14.83
CA PHE A 240 11.02 -14.48 14.28
C PHE A 240 11.80 -15.22 15.37
N ASP A 241 12.07 -16.51 15.16
CA ASP A 241 12.91 -17.34 16.05
C ASP A 241 14.40 -17.25 15.65
N GLY A 242 15.00 -16.08 15.87
CA GLY A 242 16.43 -15.82 15.69
C GLY A 242 16.97 -15.81 14.26
N SER A 243 16.12 -16.07 13.26
CA SER A 243 16.51 -16.12 11.84
C SER A 243 15.35 -15.70 10.92
N PRO A 244 15.62 -15.03 9.79
CA PRO A 244 14.60 -14.72 8.78
C PRO A 244 13.97 -15.98 8.16
N LEU A 245 14.64 -17.13 8.26
CA LEU A 245 14.16 -18.43 7.79
C LEU A 245 13.25 -19.14 8.79
N LYS A 246 13.08 -18.59 9.99
CA LYS A 246 12.27 -19.15 11.08
C LYS A 246 11.16 -18.18 11.50
N PRO A 247 10.16 -17.92 10.62
CA PRO A 247 9.04 -17.06 10.99
C PRO A 247 8.19 -17.70 12.08
N THR A 248 7.83 -16.93 13.11
CA THR A 248 6.82 -17.38 14.09
C THR A 248 5.41 -17.30 13.51
N GLN A 249 4.42 -17.89 14.18
CA GLN A 249 3.04 -17.75 13.75
C GLN A 249 2.56 -16.29 13.75
N GLU A 250 3.14 -15.41 14.59
CA GLU A 250 2.78 -13.99 14.61
C GLU A 250 3.12 -13.30 13.29
N VAL A 251 4.36 -13.45 12.79
CA VAL A 251 4.74 -12.83 11.51
C VAL A 251 3.96 -13.44 10.35
N LEU A 252 3.64 -14.74 10.41
CA LEU A 252 2.82 -15.37 9.38
C LEU A 252 1.39 -14.82 9.35
N ASN A 253 0.81 -14.56 10.52
CA ASN A 253 -0.49 -13.90 10.61
C ASN A 253 -0.42 -12.47 10.06
N LEU A 254 0.62 -11.71 10.43
CA LEU A 254 0.84 -10.35 9.92
C LEU A 254 0.95 -10.34 8.39
N VAL A 255 1.75 -11.24 7.81
CA VAL A 255 1.86 -11.34 6.35
C VAL A 255 0.55 -11.75 5.70
N ALA A 256 -0.22 -12.66 6.31
CA ALA A 256 -1.57 -12.98 5.82
C ALA A 256 -2.47 -11.74 5.78
N TYR A 257 -2.41 -10.88 6.79
CA TYR A 257 -3.15 -9.61 6.77
C TYR A 257 -2.65 -8.67 5.67
N LEU A 258 -1.34 -8.50 5.48
CA LEU A 258 -0.79 -7.69 4.38
C LEU A 258 -1.24 -8.21 3.01
N ASP A 259 -1.23 -9.54 2.82
CA ASP A 259 -1.72 -10.21 1.61
C ASP A 259 -3.24 -10.04 1.39
N SER A 260 -4.00 -9.66 2.42
CA SER A 260 -5.44 -9.37 2.33
C SER A 260 -5.75 -7.97 1.84
N LEU A 261 -4.83 -7.01 2.00
CA LEU A 261 -5.07 -5.60 1.70
C LEU A 261 -5.27 -5.36 0.20
N GLY A 262 -6.50 -5.01 -0.18
CA GLY A 262 -6.89 -4.79 -1.58
C GLY A 262 -7.28 -6.06 -2.35
N ARG A 263 -7.34 -7.21 -1.69
CA ARG A 263 -7.81 -8.48 -2.29
C ARG A 263 -9.24 -8.36 -2.80
N ASP A 264 -10.13 -7.80 -1.99
CA ASP A 264 -11.55 -7.71 -2.33
C ASP A 264 -11.79 -6.73 -3.49
N ALA A 265 -11.04 -5.63 -3.53
CA ALA A 265 -11.00 -4.72 -4.68
C ALA A 265 -10.56 -5.43 -5.97
N ARG A 266 -9.58 -6.34 -5.88
CA ARG A 266 -9.14 -7.18 -7.00
C ARG A 266 -10.23 -8.14 -7.45
N LEU A 267 -10.84 -8.87 -6.51
CA LEU A 267 -11.91 -9.84 -6.80
C LEU A 267 -13.15 -9.17 -7.40
N ALA A 268 -13.43 -7.94 -7.00
CA ALA A 268 -14.50 -7.11 -7.55
C ALA A 268 -14.18 -6.53 -8.95
N GLY A 269 -13.00 -6.79 -9.52
CA GLY A 269 -12.58 -6.26 -10.83
C GLY A 269 -12.25 -4.76 -10.83
N THR A 270 -12.28 -4.09 -9.68
CA THR A 270 -12.03 -2.64 -9.59
C THR A 270 -10.57 -2.26 -9.88
N LEU A 271 -9.63 -3.21 -9.71
CA LEU A 271 -8.21 -3.01 -10.02
C LEU A 271 -7.86 -3.24 -11.50
N GLU A 272 -8.67 -3.99 -12.24
CA GLU A 272 -8.42 -4.27 -13.67
C GLU A 272 -9.10 -3.26 -14.59
N SER A 273 -10.20 -2.64 -14.15
CA SER A 273 -10.96 -1.65 -14.92
C SER A 273 -10.31 -0.26 -14.97
N SER A 274 -9.21 -0.03 -14.27
CA SER A 274 -8.54 1.26 -14.15
C SER A 274 -7.29 1.42 -15.01
N SER A 275 -7.20 0.71 -16.14
CA SER A 275 -6.24 1.14 -17.17
C SER A 275 -6.67 2.54 -17.61
N PRO A 276 -5.82 3.58 -17.52
CA PRO A 276 -6.23 4.93 -17.88
C PRO A 276 -6.46 4.94 -19.39
N THR A 277 -7.73 4.82 -19.80
CA THR A 277 -8.16 4.97 -21.19
C THR A 277 -7.96 6.40 -21.69
N ARG A 278 -7.74 7.35 -20.77
CA ARG A 278 -7.47 8.74 -21.09
C ARG A 278 -5.98 9.05 -20.95
N LYS A 279 -5.33 9.32 -22.08
CA LYS A 279 -4.07 10.08 -22.09
C LYS A 279 -4.39 11.49 -21.54
N PRO A 280 -3.72 11.96 -20.47
CA PRO A 280 -3.88 13.34 -20.02
C PRO A 280 -3.50 14.29 -21.17
N ASP A 281 -4.18 15.44 -21.26
CA ASP A 281 -3.79 16.44 -22.25
C ASP A 281 -2.51 17.18 -21.80
N PRO A 282 -1.75 17.80 -22.72
CA PRO A 282 -0.50 18.48 -22.39
C PRO A 282 -0.62 19.60 -21.35
N ALA A 283 -1.78 20.26 -21.24
CA ALA A 283 -2.04 21.32 -20.27
C ALA A 283 -2.40 20.77 -18.87
N GLU A 284 -2.95 19.55 -18.80
CA GLU A 284 -3.09 18.81 -17.55
C GLU A 284 -1.75 18.28 -17.03
N GLU A 285 -0.86 17.85 -17.93
CA GLU A 285 0.53 17.50 -17.58
C GLU A 285 1.30 18.72 -17.04
N GLU A 286 1.11 19.90 -17.67
CA GLU A 286 1.72 21.16 -17.25
C GLU A 286 1.24 21.62 -15.86
N ARG A 287 -0.05 21.43 -15.54
CA ARG A 287 -0.59 21.74 -14.19
C ARG A 287 -0.14 20.78 -13.11
N MET A 288 0.22 19.54 -13.46
CA MET A 288 0.72 18.54 -12.51
C MET A 288 2.23 18.62 -12.25
N GLY A 289 2.95 19.48 -12.99
CA GLY A 289 4.39 19.62 -12.91
C GLY A 289 4.84 21.04 -12.60
N ILE A 290 4.78 21.45 -11.33
CA ILE A 290 5.58 22.59 -10.85
C ILE A 290 6.27 22.19 -9.55
N PHE A 291 7.61 22.30 -9.58
CA PHE A 291 8.61 22.02 -8.54
C PHE A 291 9.27 20.63 -8.52
N CYS A 292 9.86 20.21 -9.65
CA CYS A 292 11.29 19.83 -9.74
C CYS A 292 11.63 19.17 -11.10
N ASP A 293 12.43 19.90 -11.87
CA ASP A 293 13.41 19.58 -12.93
C ASP A 293 13.68 18.11 -13.37
N CYS A 294 12.65 17.33 -13.73
CA CYS A 294 12.78 16.03 -14.41
C CYS A 294 11.54 15.75 -15.28
N ALA A 295 11.50 16.26 -16.51
CA ALA A 295 10.50 15.87 -17.50
C ALA A 295 10.66 14.38 -17.85
N ILE A 296 9.88 13.50 -17.22
CA ILE A 296 9.73 12.10 -17.62
C ILE A 296 8.27 11.66 -17.43
N PRO A 297 7.57 11.21 -18.49
CA PRO A 297 6.31 10.50 -18.33
C PRO A 297 6.61 9.18 -17.60
N ARG A 298 6.17 9.06 -16.34
CA ARG A 298 6.13 7.75 -15.66
C ARG A 298 5.08 6.92 -16.37
N THR A 299 5.54 5.88 -17.03
CA THR A 299 4.84 5.26 -18.15
C THR A 299 3.64 4.43 -17.70
N THR A 300 2.45 4.99 -17.79
CA THR A 300 1.16 4.25 -17.81
C THR A 300 0.90 3.63 -19.20
N GLY A 301 1.96 3.24 -19.93
CA GLY A 301 1.91 2.75 -21.32
C GLY A 301 2.30 1.28 -21.45
N PRO A 302 2.24 0.69 -22.66
CA PRO A 302 2.73 -0.68 -22.89
C PRO A 302 4.24 -0.77 -22.66
N ALA A 303 4.73 -1.97 -22.33
CA ALA A 303 6.16 -2.22 -22.08
C ALA A 303 7.04 -1.69 -23.22
N VAL A 304 8.02 -0.85 -22.88
CA VAL A 304 8.95 -0.25 -23.85
C VAL A 304 10.16 -1.15 -24.03
N LEU A 305 10.59 -1.35 -25.28
CA LEU A 305 11.88 -1.99 -25.57
C LEU A 305 13.03 -1.11 -25.05
N LEU A 306 13.77 -1.62 -24.08
CA LEU A 306 14.96 -1.01 -23.49
C LEU A 306 16.20 -1.42 -24.29
N SER A 307 16.33 -0.89 -25.51
CA SER A 307 17.47 -1.27 -26.34
C SER A 307 18.79 -0.76 -25.76
N THR A 308 19.80 -1.64 -25.78
CA THR A 308 21.18 -1.35 -25.35
C THR A 308 22.15 -1.22 -26.52
N ASP A 309 21.65 -1.32 -27.76
CA ASP A 309 22.41 -1.06 -28.99
C ASP A 309 22.58 0.45 -29.21
N LEU A 310 23.57 1.02 -28.52
CA LEU A 310 23.84 2.45 -28.48
C LEU A 310 25.30 2.73 -28.86
N PRO A 311 25.60 3.94 -29.39
CA PRO A 311 26.98 4.38 -29.57
C PRO A 311 27.76 4.29 -28.25
N SER A 312 29.04 3.90 -28.29
CA SER A 312 29.83 3.57 -27.09
C SER A 312 29.86 4.68 -26.03
N ALA A 313 29.91 5.95 -26.45
CA ALA A 313 29.88 7.09 -25.53
C ALA A 313 28.54 7.24 -24.79
N GLU A 314 27.43 6.90 -25.45
CA GLU A 314 26.10 6.93 -24.85
C GLU A 314 25.88 5.71 -23.94
N LEU A 315 26.33 4.53 -24.38
CA LEU A 315 26.30 3.31 -23.58
C LEU A 315 27.04 3.49 -22.25
N ALA A 316 28.25 4.07 -22.26
CA ALA A 316 29.02 4.34 -21.05
C ALA A 316 28.29 5.27 -20.06
N ARG A 317 27.51 6.24 -20.56
CA ARG A 317 26.67 7.11 -19.71
C ARG A 317 25.52 6.32 -19.07
N PHE A 318 24.86 5.46 -19.84
CA PHE A 318 23.80 4.59 -19.33
C PHE A 318 24.33 3.57 -18.33
N GLU A 319 25.53 3.01 -18.53
CA GLU A 319 26.15 2.10 -17.56
C GLU A 319 26.46 2.81 -16.23
N LEU A 320 27.01 4.03 -16.28
CA LEU A 320 27.30 4.82 -15.08
C LEU A 320 26.01 5.17 -14.31
N ARG A 321 24.99 5.66 -15.02
CA ARG A 321 23.67 5.94 -14.43
C ARG A 321 23.04 4.66 -13.88
N GLY A 322 23.14 3.57 -14.63
CA GLY A 322 22.60 2.26 -14.28
C GLY A 322 23.25 1.69 -13.02
N ALA A 323 24.56 1.89 -12.84
CA ALA A 323 25.25 1.50 -11.60
C ALA A 323 24.68 2.22 -10.37
N ALA A 324 24.38 3.52 -10.47
CA ALA A 324 23.79 4.29 -9.38
C ALA A 324 22.35 3.81 -9.06
N VAL A 325 21.52 3.62 -10.08
CA VAL A 325 20.14 3.11 -9.92
C VAL A 325 20.15 1.68 -9.36
N PHE A 326 21.04 0.82 -9.87
CA PHE A 326 21.20 -0.56 -9.42
C PHE A 326 21.63 -0.64 -7.95
N ALA A 327 22.55 0.23 -7.52
CA ALA A 327 22.97 0.29 -6.12
C ALA A 327 21.79 0.58 -5.18
N ARG A 328 20.88 1.47 -5.57
CA ARG A 328 19.72 1.86 -4.74
C ARG A 328 18.59 0.84 -4.75
N HIS A 329 18.33 0.19 -5.89
CA HIS A 329 17.10 -0.59 -6.10
C HIS A 329 17.32 -2.10 -6.23
N CYS A 330 18.51 -2.54 -6.66
CA CYS A 330 18.74 -3.94 -7.04
C CYS A 330 19.75 -4.65 -6.13
N SER A 331 20.73 -3.91 -5.59
CA SER A 331 21.86 -4.48 -4.85
C SER A 331 21.47 -5.20 -3.55
N GLY A 332 20.34 -4.84 -2.93
CA GLY A 332 19.84 -5.51 -1.73
C GLY A 332 19.56 -7.01 -1.95
N CYS A 333 19.06 -7.37 -3.14
CA CYS A 333 18.82 -8.75 -3.53
C CYS A 333 19.95 -9.32 -4.40
N HIS A 334 20.36 -8.60 -5.43
CA HIS A 334 21.34 -9.11 -6.40
C HIS A 334 22.80 -8.96 -5.97
N GLY A 335 23.07 -8.22 -4.88
CA GLY A 335 24.43 -7.83 -4.49
C GLY A 335 25.00 -6.73 -5.39
N PRO A 336 26.00 -5.96 -4.95
CA PRO A 336 26.59 -4.87 -5.75
C PRO A 336 27.24 -5.35 -7.05
N GLY A 337 27.71 -6.61 -7.08
CA GLY A 337 28.29 -7.25 -8.25
C GLY A 337 27.28 -8.03 -9.11
N GLY A 338 25.99 -8.05 -8.76
CA GLY A 338 24.95 -8.76 -9.51
C GLY A 338 25.01 -10.28 -9.42
N LYS A 339 25.68 -10.86 -8.41
CA LYS A 339 25.86 -12.32 -8.28
C LYS A 339 24.68 -13.04 -7.62
N GLY A 340 23.66 -12.31 -7.18
CA GLY A 340 22.55 -12.87 -6.41
C GLY A 340 22.91 -13.16 -4.95
N ASP A 341 23.93 -12.47 -4.43
CA ASP A 341 24.49 -12.62 -3.08
C ASP A 341 24.23 -11.40 -2.19
N GLY A 342 23.20 -10.62 -2.52
CA GLY A 342 22.74 -9.51 -1.68
C GLY A 342 22.25 -10.01 -0.31
N PRO A 343 22.22 -9.15 0.72
CA PRO A 343 21.82 -9.55 2.06
C PRO A 343 20.42 -10.19 2.11
N ALA A 344 19.49 -9.79 1.23
CA ALA A 344 18.17 -10.42 1.15
C ALA A 344 18.21 -11.85 0.60
N ALA A 345 19.21 -12.22 -0.22
CA ALA A 345 19.22 -13.47 -0.98
C ALA A 345 19.13 -14.73 -0.10
N VAL A 346 19.56 -14.65 1.17
CA VAL A 346 19.53 -15.77 2.13
C VAL A 346 18.12 -16.24 2.48
N SER A 347 17.10 -15.40 2.30
CA SER A 347 15.72 -15.67 2.72
C SER A 347 14.69 -15.56 1.60
N LEU A 348 15.12 -15.43 0.34
CA LEU A 348 14.23 -15.38 -0.82
C LEU A 348 14.21 -16.71 -1.57
N LEU A 349 13.03 -17.11 -2.03
CA LEU A 349 12.81 -18.32 -2.80
C LEU A 349 11.86 -18.02 -3.98
N PRO A 350 12.31 -18.21 -5.24
CA PRO A 350 13.67 -18.57 -5.64
C PRO A 350 14.71 -17.50 -5.30
N ALA A 351 15.95 -17.94 -5.09
CA ALA A 351 17.06 -17.02 -4.83
C ALA A 351 17.28 -16.06 -6.02
N PRO A 352 17.72 -14.82 -5.78
CA PRO A 352 18.04 -13.86 -6.83
C PRO A 352 19.04 -14.45 -7.84
N ARG A 353 18.78 -14.22 -9.12
CA ARG A 353 19.61 -14.75 -10.21
C ARG A 353 21.00 -14.12 -10.19
N ASP A 354 22.03 -14.94 -10.40
CA ASP A 354 23.37 -14.48 -10.75
C ASP A 354 23.36 -13.92 -12.18
N LEU A 355 23.39 -12.59 -12.27
CA LEU A 355 23.33 -11.83 -13.51
C LEU A 355 24.64 -11.91 -14.30
N THR A 356 25.75 -12.28 -13.65
CA THR A 356 27.06 -12.38 -14.30
C THR A 356 27.20 -13.65 -15.15
N ARG A 357 26.35 -14.65 -14.89
CA ARG A 357 26.42 -16.01 -15.46
C ARG A 357 25.38 -16.29 -16.55
N ALA A 358 24.77 -15.26 -17.12
CA ALA A 358 23.85 -15.38 -18.24
C ALA A 358 23.87 -14.12 -19.11
N HIS A 359 23.62 -14.29 -20.40
CA HIS A 359 23.41 -13.23 -21.36
C HIS A 359 21.91 -13.03 -21.61
N PHE A 360 21.41 -11.80 -21.48
CA PHE A 360 19.99 -11.48 -21.64
C PHE A 360 19.77 -10.60 -22.86
N SER A 361 18.80 -10.94 -23.71
CA SER A 361 18.40 -10.04 -24.79
C SER A 361 17.75 -8.76 -24.23
N ASP A 362 17.75 -7.69 -25.01
CA ASP A 362 17.05 -6.45 -24.63
C ASP A 362 15.56 -6.72 -24.36
N ARG A 363 14.94 -7.66 -25.08
CA ARG A 363 13.56 -8.09 -24.86
C ARG A 363 13.39 -8.77 -23.50
N ALA A 364 14.30 -9.67 -23.12
CA ALA A 364 14.26 -10.33 -21.82
C ALA A 364 14.36 -9.30 -20.69
N LEU A 365 15.33 -8.38 -20.78
CA LEU A 365 15.53 -7.34 -19.77
C LEU A 365 14.34 -6.37 -19.70
N SER A 366 13.81 -5.95 -20.85
CA SER A 366 12.63 -5.09 -20.91
C SER A 366 11.43 -5.70 -20.18
N ARG A 367 11.13 -6.98 -20.46
CA ARG A 367 10.03 -7.69 -19.82
C ARG A 367 10.24 -7.82 -18.31
N VAL A 368 11.43 -8.28 -17.89
CA VAL A 368 11.72 -8.51 -16.47
C VAL A 368 11.74 -7.21 -15.68
N LEU A 369 12.33 -6.14 -16.22
CA LEU A 369 12.34 -4.84 -15.54
C LEU A 369 10.95 -4.21 -15.50
N TRP A 370 10.10 -4.46 -16.50
CA TRP A 370 8.75 -3.92 -16.55
C TRP A 370 7.78 -4.66 -15.62
N GLU A 371 7.68 -5.98 -15.79
CA GLU A 371 6.67 -6.84 -15.16
C GLU A 371 7.18 -7.49 -13.86
N GLY A 372 8.49 -7.55 -13.67
CA GLY A 372 9.11 -8.39 -12.65
C GLY A 372 9.13 -9.86 -13.07
N VAL A 373 9.34 -10.76 -12.09
CA VAL A 373 9.26 -12.21 -12.30
C VAL A 373 8.20 -12.76 -11.36
N ARG A 374 7.01 -13.01 -11.92
CA ARG A 374 5.86 -13.61 -11.17
C ARG A 374 6.30 -14.89 -10.46
N GLY A 375 5.87 -15.06 -9.21
CA GLY A 375 6.26 -16.22 -8.39
C GLY A 375 7.66 -16.10 -7.77
N SER A 376 8.24 -14.91 -7.77
CA SER A 376 9.49 -14.61 -7.08
C SER A 376 9.42 -13.24 -6.40
N SER A 377 10.45 -12.93 -5.63
CA SER A 377 10.65 -11.64 -4.99
C SER A 377 11.17 -10.51 -5.90
N MET A 378 11.21 -10.71 -7.23
CA MET A 378 11.61 -9.69 -8.20
C MET A 378 10.40 -8.88 -8.69
N PRO A 379 10.17 -7.64 -8.19
CA PRO A 379 9.04 -6.83 -8.60
C PRO A 379 9.25 -6.20 -9.99
N GLY A 380 8.17 -5.69 -10.57
CA GLY A 380 8.24 -4.78 -11.71
C GLY A 380 8.68 -3.38 -11.29
N TRP A 381 9.42 -2.70 -12.16
CA TRP A 381 10.01 -1.39 -11.95
C TRP A 381 9.48 -0.33 -12.94
N HIS A 382 8.33 -0.58 -13.58
CA HIS A 382 7.69 0.33 -14.55
C HIS A 382 7.35 1.74 -14.01
N GLU A 383 7.42 1.93 -12.68
CA GLU A 383 7.34 3.23 -12.00
C GLU A 383 8.59 4.10 -12.19
N LEU A 384 9.74 3.48 -12.50
CA LEU A 384 10.97 4.20 -12.79
C LEU A 384 10.92 4.85 -14.18
N PRO A 385 11.62 5.97 -14.37
CA PRO A 385 11.87 6.53 -15.67
C PRO A 385 12.35 5.52 -16.72
N ALA A 386 11.84 5.62 -17.95
CA ALA A 386 12.29 4.76 -19.06
C ALA A 386 13.81 4.82 -19.29
N ASN A 387 14.43 5.99 -19.09
CA ASN A 387 15.88 6.15 -19.16
C ASN A 387 16.62 5.41 -18.02
N ASP A 388 16.04 5.35 -16.81
CA ASP A 388 16.61 4.59 -15.70
C ASP A 388 16.47 3.09 -15.93
N LEU A 389 15.34 2.66 -16.49
CA LEU A 389 15.15 1.27 -16.91
C LEU A 389 16.15 0.87 -18.00
N ARG A 390 16.38 1.72 -19.01
CA ARG A 390 17.41 1.48 -20.02
C ARG A 390 18.82 1.47 -19.41
N ALA A 391 19.09 2.36 -18.46
CA ALA A 391 20.34 2.39 -17.71
C ALA A 391 20.57 1.08 -16.93
N LEU A 392 19.53 0.56 -16.28
CA LEU A 392 19.57 -0.74 -15.61
C LEU A 392 19.84 -1.88 -16.60
N ALA A 393 19.18 -1.88 -17.76
CA ALA A 393 19.45 -2.88 -18.80
C ALA A 393 20.92 -2.84 -19.25
N ALA A 394 21.47 -1.66 -19.53
CA ALA A 394 22.89 -1.47 -19.86
C ALA A 394 23.81 -1.94 -18.72
N ARG A 395 23.48 -1.63 -17.46
CA ARG A 395 24.24 -2.09 -16.30
C ARG A 395 24.25 -3.61 -16.19
N VAL A 396 23.11 -4.28 -16.35
CA VAL A 396 23.06 -5.75 -16.31
C VAL A 396 23.93 -6.34 -17.42
N ARG A 397 23.86 -5.79 -18.64
CA ARG A 397 24.71 -6.21 -19.77
C ARG A 397 26.21 -6.03 -19.47
N SER A 398 26.59 -4.95 -18.78
CA SER A 398 27.98 -4.72 -18.36
C SER A 398 28.50 -5.72 -17.31
N LEU A 399 27.61 -6.36 -16.56
CA LEU A 399 27.96 -7.36 -15.52
C LEU A 399 28.16 -8.76 -16.09
N GLU A 400 27.68 -9.01 -17.31
CA GLU A 400 27.79 -10.32 -17.96
C GLU A 400 29.25 -10.66 -18.20
N ALA A 401 29.77 -11.67 -17.48
CA ALA A 401 31.14 -12.13 -17.63
C ALA A 401 31.40 -12.73 -19.02
N GLU A 402 30.35 -13.21 -19.69
CA GLU A 402 30.36 -13.65 -21.09
C GLU A 402 29.84 -12.54 -22.00
N HIS A 403 30.63 -11.48 -22.21
CA HIS A 403 30.44 -10.57 -23.34
C HIS A 403 30.37 -11.36 -24.66
N PRO A 404 29.75 -10.86 -25.74
CA PRO A 404 29.60 -11.57 -27.03
C PRO A 404 30.90 -12.09 -27.68
N GLN A 405 32.06 -11.74 -27.13
CA GLN A 405 33.39 -12.26 -27.49
C GLN A 405 33.91 -13.41 -26.61
N ALA A 406 33.12 -13.90 -25.65
CA ALA A 406 33.42 -15.12 -24.89
C ALA A 406 33.65 -16.25 -25.89
N LYS A 407 34.87 -16.83 -25.83
CA LYS A 407 35.42 -17.84 -26.73
C LYS A 407 34.32 -18.67 -27.37
N LYS A 408 34.23 -18.62 -28.70
CA LYS A 408 33.32 -19.42 -29.53
C LYS A 408 33.38 -20.86 -29.03
N GLU A 409 32.43 -21.24 -28.18
CA GLU A 409 32.42 -22.60 -27.66
C GLU A 409 32.22 -23.55 -28.84
N PRO A 410 32.78 -24.77 -28.78
CA PRO A 410 32.61 -25.74 -29.84
C PRO A 410 31.11 -25.93 -30.09
N SER A 411 30.66 -25.61 -31.30
CA SER A 411 29.30 -25.94 -31.73
C SER A 411 29.12 -27.46 -31.63
N LEU A 412 27.98 -27.90 -31.10
CA LEU A 412 27.63 -29.31 -31.07
C LEU A 412 27.73 -29.89 -32.50
N SER A 413 28.33 -31.08 -32.62
CA SER A 413 28.26 -31.83 -33.89
C SER A 413 26.80 -32.19 -34.20
N ALA A 414 26.49 -32.51 -35.46
CA ALA A 414 25.12 -32.89 -35.85
C ALA A 414 24.59 -34.09 -35.05
N GLU A 415 25.47 -35.05 -34.72
CA GLU A 415 25.12 -36.21 -33.90
C GLU A 415 24.84 -35.83 -32.45
N GLU A 416 25.70 -35.00 -31.85
CA GLU A 416 25.50 -34.48 -30.50
C GLU A 416 24.22 -33.64 -30.40
N GLN A 417 23.95 -32.81 -31.41
CA GLN A 417 22.74 -32.02 -31.50
C GLN A 417 21.49 -32.91 -31.50
N ALA A 418 21.44 -33.93 -32.36
CA ALA A 418 20.30 -34.86 -32.43
C ALA A 418 20.12 -35.64 -31.12
N LYS A 419 21.23 -36.08 -30.50
CA LYS A 419 21.19 -36.77 -29.20
C LYS A 419 20.68 -35.85 -28.09
N ALA A 420 21.15 -34.60 -28.05
CA ALA A 420 20.76 -33.62 -27.07
C ALA A 420 19.29 -33.22 -27.22
N GLU A 421 18.83 -32.98 -28.45
CA GLU A 421 17.43 -32.68 -28.76
C GLU A 421 16.51 -33.81 -28.29
N LYS A 422 16.86 -35.07 -28.58
CA LYS A 422 16.08 -36.22 -28.10
C LYS A 422 16.01 -36.29 -26.57
N LEU A 423 17.12 -36.03 -25.88
CA LEU A 423 17.15 -35.96 -24.42
C LEU A 423 16.29 -34.80 -23.89
N TYR A 424 16.37 -33.64 -24.53
CA TYR A 424 15.66 -32.43 -24.15
C TYR A 424 14.14 -32.58 -24.36
N VAL A 425 13.70 -33.07 -25.51
CA VAL A 425 12.27 -33.31 -25.80
C VAL A 425 11.68 -34.31 -24.81
N LYS A 426 12.43 -35.38 -24.51
CA LYS A 426 11.98 -36.42 -23.57
C LYS A 426 11.81 -35.91 -22.13
N ASN A 427 12.70 -35.02 -21.66
CA ASN A 427 12.81 -34.71 -20.24
C ASN A 427 12.43 -33.26 -19.87
N CYS A 428 12.55 -32.31 -20.81
CA CYS A 428 12.51 -30.88 -20.53
C CYS A 428 11.35 -30.16 -21.23
N ALA A 429 10.95 -30.62 -22.41
CA ALA A 429 9.99 -29.91 -23.27
C ALA A 429 8.59 -29.76 -22.68
N THR A 430 8.15 -30.63 -21.76
CA THR A 430 6.86 -30.48 -21.06
C THR A 430 6.75 -29.14 -20.33
N CYS A 431 7.86 -28.63 -19.78
CA CYS A 431 7.91 -27.33 -19.10
C CYS A 431 8.49 -26.24 -20.01
N HIS A 432 9.62 -26.51 -20.66
CA HIS A 432 10.36 -25.49 -21.41
C HIS A 432 9.90 -25.32 -22.88
N GLY A 433 9.01 -26.18 -23.36
CA GLY A 433 8.63 -26.25 -24.78
C GLY A 433 9.72 -26.92 -25.63
N PRO A 434 9.37 -27.51 -26.79
CA PRO A 434 10.33 -28.21 -27.65
C PRO A 434 11.43 -27.30 -28.20
N GLN A 435 11.14 -26.01 -28.36
CA GLN A 435 12.08 -24.98 -28.83
C GLN A 435 12.70 -24.12 -27.70
N GLY A 436 12.43 -24.44 -26.43
CA GLY A 436 13.00 -23.71 -25.30
C GLY A 436 12.40 -22.34 -25.00
N GLN A 437 11.19 -22.06 -25.47
CA GLN A 437 10.48 -20.78 -25.25
C GLN A 437 9.92 -20.62 -23.83
N GLY A 438 10.00 -21.65 -23.00
CA GLY A 438 9.40 -21.65 -21.67
C GLY A 438 7.87 -21.76 -21.71
N ASP A 439 7.30 -22.28 -22.79
CA ASP A 439 5.87 -22.33 -23.10
C ASP A 439 5.35 -23.77 -23.25
N GLY A 440 6.02 -24.74 -22.62
CA GLY A 440 5.56 -26.12 -22.59
C GLY A 440 4.16 -26.26 -21.98
N THR A 441 3.52 -27.41 -22.18
CA THR A 441 2.13 -27.64 -21.73
C THR A 441 1.94 -27.43 -20.22
N ALA A 442 2.97 -27.63 -19.40
CA ALA A 442 2.93 -27.35 -17.97
C ALA A 442 3.23 -25.89 -17.60
N ALA A 443 3.82 -25.08 -18.49
CA ALA A 443 4.41 -23.78 -18.17
C ALA A 443 3.41 -22.77 -17.60
N GLY A 444 2.16 -22.78 -18.07
CA GLY A 444 1.12 -21.83 -17.62
C GLY A 444 0.74 -21.97 -16.14
N ALA A 445 0.97 -23.15 -15.55
CA ALA A 445 0.70 -23.42 -14.14
C ALA A 445 1.92 -23.15 -13.23
N LEU A 446 3.07 -22.80 -13.79
CA LEU A 446 4.31 -22.62 -13.05
C LEU A 446 4.56 -21.14 -12.73
N ALA A 447 4.90 -20.88 -11.47
CA ALA A 447 5.34 -19.57 -10.99
C ALA A 447 6.62 -19.80 -10.14
N PRO A 448 7.80 -19.34 -10.59
CA PRO A 448 8.06 -18.61 -11.83
C PRO A 448 7.91 -19.46 -13.10
N LYS A 449 7.62 -18.77 -14.22
CA LYS A 449 7.57 -19.38 -15.55
C LYS A 449 8.98 -19.91 -15.93
N PRO A 450 9.08 -21.06 -16.62
CA PRO A 450 10.36 -21.56 -17.11
C PRO A 450 11.06 -20.53 -18.01
N ALA A 451 12.40 -20.50 -17.96
CA ALA A 451 13.19 -19.56 -18.75
C ALA A 451 12.96 -19.76 -20.26
N ASP A 452 12.87 -18.64 -20.98
CA ASP A 452 12.88 -18.59 -22.43
C ASP A 452 14.34 -18.55 -22.93
N PHE A 453 14.85 -19.73 -23.31
CA PHE A 453 16.21 -19.92 -23.77
C PHE A 453 16.49 -19.28 -25.14
N ARG A 454 15.45 -18.83 -25.87
CA ARG A 454 15.65 -18.02 -27.07
C ARG A 454 16.04 -16.59 -26.73
N GLN A 455 15.70 -16.12 -25.52
CA GLN A 455 15.93 -14.76 -25.04
C GLN A 455 16.98 -14.67 -23.92
N VAL A 456 17.34 -15.79 -23.30
CA VAL A 456 18.36 -15.86 -22.24
C VAL A 456 19.32 -17.00 -22.53
N ARG A 457 20.61 -16.68 -22.64
CA ARG A 457 21.69 -17.66 -22.81
C ARG A 457 22.49 -17.81 -21.51
N PRO A 458 22.26 -18.84 -20.69
CA PRO A 458 23.10 -19.08 -19.51
C PRO A 458 24.55 -19.40 -19.92
N SER A 459 25.51 -19.21 -19.02
CA SER A 459 26.86 -19.79 -19.16
C SER A 459 26.82 -21.32 -19.05
N LEU A 460 27.82 -22.02 -19.58
CA LEU A 460 27.86 -23.49 -19.55
C LEU A 460 27.77 -24.01 -18.12
N SER A 461 28.63 -23.46 -17.27
CA SER A 461 28.74 -23.85 -15.87
C SER A 461 27.43 -23.60 -15.13
N TYR A 462 26.72 -22.52 -15.45
CA TYR A 462 25.44 -22.21 -14.80
C TYR A 462 24.34 -23.18 -15.21
N ALA A 463 24.26 -23.51 -16.49
CA ALA A 463 23.30 -24.51 -16.98
C ALA A 463 23.59 -25.90 -16.39
N GLU A 464 24.85 -26.32 -16.30
CA GLU A 464 25.24 -27.56 -15.63
C GLU A 464 24.88 -27.55 -14.14
N ASP A 465 25.16 -26.44 -13.43
CA ASP A 465 24.81 -26.25 -12.02
C ASP A 465 23.31 -26.43 -11.77
N VAL A 466 22.47 -25.83 -12.61
CA VAL A 466 21.01 -25.96 -12.54
C VAL A 466 20.58 -27.40 -12.83
N LEU A 467 21.19 -28.09 -13.78
CA LEU A 467 20.88 -29.51 -14.03
C LEU A 467 21.31 -30.39 -12.84
N VAL A 468 22.37 -30.04 -12.12
CA VAL A 468 22.81 -30.80 -10.95
C VAL A 468 21.89 -30.56 -9.75
N ARG A 469 21.58 -29.31 -9.44
CA ARG A 469 20.94 -28.90 -8.19
C ARG A 469 19.45 -28.57 -8.30
N GLY A 470 18.94 -28.38 -9.50
CA GLY A 470 17.65 -27.75 -9.74
C GLY A 470 17.69 -26.26 -9.38
N VAL A 471 16.51 -25.64 -9.31
CA VAL A 471 16.36 -24.26 -8.81
C VAL A 471 15.42 -24.30 -7.60
N PRO A 472 15.94 -24.18 -6.36
CA PRO A 472 15.13 -24.18 -5.15
C PRO A 472 14.02 -23.11 -5.19
N GLY A 473 12.83 -23.46 -4.70
CA GLY A 473 11.65 -22.59 -4.77
C GLY A 473 10.94 -22.58 -6.12
N THR A 474 11.34 -23.45 -7.07
CA THR A 474 10.67 -23.57 -8.38
C THR A 474 10.34 -25.02 -8.70
N ALA A 475 9.63 -25.24 -9.81
CA ALA A 475 9.34 -26.57 -10.33
C ALA A 475 10.52 -27.24 -11.06
N MET A 476 11.71 -26.63 -11.15
CA MET A 476 12.88 -27.23 -11.81
C MET A 476 13.65 -28.16 -10.84
N PRO A 477 13.51 -29.49 -10.94
CA PRO A 477 14.15 -30.42 -10.01
C PRO A 477 15.64 -30.61 -10.31
N PRO A 478 16.41 -31.18 -9.37
CA PRO A 478 17.74 -31.70 -9.67
C PRO A 478 17.66 -32.90 -10.61
N TRP A 479 18.55 -32.96 -11.61
CA TRP A 479 18.65 -34.04 -12.59
C TRP A 479 19.88 -34.92 -12.39
N ARG A 480 20.71 -34.64 -11.37
CA ARG A 480 21.95 -35.39 -11.09
C ARG A 480 21.76 -36.90 -10.92
N ASP A 481 20.57 -37.33 -10.47
CA ASP A 481 20.25 -38.73 -10.20
C ASP A 481 19.65 -39.45 -11.42
N ARG A 482 19.28 -38.71 -12.48
CA ARG A 482 18.65 -39.26 -13.71
C ARG A 482 19.51 -39.13 -14.95
N LEU A 483 20.44 -38.18 -14.96
CA LEU A 483 21.32 -37.89 -16.08
C LEU A 483 22.77 -37.95 -15.63
N ASP A 484 23.65 -38.59 -16.39
CA ASP A 484 25.08 -38.59 -16.12
C ASP A 484 25.74 -37.23 -16.42
N ALA A 485 27.01 -37.07 -16.05
CA ALA A 485 27.73 -35.79 -16.25
C ALA A 485 27.85 -35.39 -17.72
N ALA A 486 28.04 -36.34 -18.63
CA ALA A 486 28.16 -36.07 -20.06
C ALA A 486 26.82 -35.65 -20.67
N GLN A 487 25.73 -36.31 -20.27
CA GLN A 487 24.36 -35.96 -20.67
C GLN A 487 23.97 -34.56 -20.17
N ARG A 488 24.32 -34.22 -18.91
CA ARG A 488 24.05 -32.87 -18.38
C ARG A 488 24.83 -31.79 -19.13
N ARG A 489 26.11 -32.02 -19.41
CA ARG A 489 26.94 -31.10 -20.21
C ARG A 489 26.39 -30.95 -21.63
N LEU A 490 25.99 -32.06 -22.25
CA LEU A 490 25.39 -32.07 -23.58
C LEU A 490 24.09 -31.26 -23.63
N LEU A 491 23.19 -31.44 -22.65
CA LEU A 491 21.97 -30.63 -22.53
C LEU A 491 22.24 -29.16 -22.23
N ALA A 492 23.24 -28.86 -21.38
CA ALA A 492 23.64 -27.50 -21.08
C ALA A 492 24.12 -26.76 -22.34
N SER A 493 24.93 -27.41 -23.17
CA SER A 493 25.34 -26.88 -24.48
C SER A 493 24.15 -26.73 -25.44
N TYR A 494 23.24 -27.72 -25.48
CA TYR A 494 22.07 -27.67 -26.35
C TYR A 494 21.13 -26.52 -26.00
N VAL A 495 20.79 -26.34 -24.73
CA VAL A 495 19.95 -25.23 -24.27
C VAL A 495 20.53 -23.88 -24.65
N ARG A 496 21.86 -23.71 -24.57
CA ARG A 496 22.54 -22.48 -24.97
C ARG A 496 22.52 -22.26 -26.48
N SER A 497 22.51 -23.33 -27.27
CA SER A 497 22.38 -23.27 -28.73
C SER A 497 21.01 -22.76 -29.20
N LEU A 498 19.97 -22.82 -28.34
CA LEU A 498 18.63 -22.31 -28.64
C LEU A 498 18.53 -20.78 -28.63
N TYR A 499 19.56 -20.08 -28.10
CA TYR A 499 19.56 -18.63 -28.01
C TYR A 499 19.57 -17.97 -29.39
N GLN A 500 18.69 -16.97 -29.57
CA GLN A 500 18.55 -16.23 -30.81
C GLN A 500 18.85 -14.75 -30.57
N PRO A 501 20.02 -14.24 -31.00
CA PRO A 501 20.42 -12.86 -30.76
C PRO A 501 19.55 -11.81 -31.47
N ALA A 502 18.75 -12.22 -32.46
CA ALA A 502 17.83 -11.37 -33.20
C ALA A 502 16.45 -12.03 -33.30
N SER A 503 15.42 -11.40 -32.74
CA SER A 503 14.03 -11.66 -33.11
C SER A 503 13.50 -10.40 -33.82
N PRO A 504 13.23 -10.43 -35.14
CA PRO A 504 13.00 -9.22 -35.97
C PRO A 504 11.62 -8.55 -35.85
N SER A 505 10.86 -8.73 -34.78
CA SER A 505 9.55 -8.05 -34.67
C SER A 505 9.08 -7.92 -33.24
N TRP A 506 8.84 -6.67 -32.83
CA TRP A 506 8.09 -6.30 -31.63
C TRP A 506 6.60 -6.27 -31.93
#